data_AF-A0A816UF02-F1
#
_entry.id   AF-A0A816UF02-F1
#
_cell.length_a   1.000
_cell.length_b   1.000
_cell.length_c   1.000
_cell.angle_alpha   90.00
_cell.angle_beta   90.00
_cell.angle_gamma   90.00
#
_symmetry.space_group_name_H-M   'P 1'
#
loop_
_entity.id
_entity.type
_entity.pdbx_description
1 polymer ?
#
loop_
_entity_poly.entity_id
_entity_poly.type
_entity_poly.pdbx_seq_one_letter_code
_entity_poly.pdbx_strand_id
1 'polypeptide(L)'
;MPSVSKSSVSSQDTTRSILVTKVSLALDEDTILRSLAHNYVSIEKVSRRYSRDGQPIGSIQVDFKSDQQPMKIIEQGYIFIDGKKHPVRAYWPLVCHRCQQEGHYASQCPKNPLTEERFNELLEMQQEQFANMMNSFEAKWNARLSQLKTSSTNSNMEQLVPIFKDLNTVCQQFFQQNGQTQQQLGSIANRVQGVQTKSNNQ
;
A
#
# COMPACT_ATOMS: atom_id res chain seq x y z
N MET A 1 -14.90 29.88 19.90
CA MET A 1 -14.50 28.69 19.14
C MET A 1 -13.01 28.81 18.82
N PRO A 2 -12.16 27.83 19.17
CA PRO A 2 -10.74 27.92 18.86
C PRO A 2 -10.53 27.62 17.37
N SER A 3 -10.03 28.61 16.64
CA SER A 3 -9.61 28.50 15.25
C SER A 3 -8.37 27.62 15.17
N VAL A 4 -8.51 26.39 14.67
CA VAL A 4 -7.38 25.49 14.40
C VAL A 4 -6.66 25.99 13.15
N SER A 5 -5.52 26.64 13.35
CA SER A 5 -4.61 27.05 12.28
C SER A 5 -4.08 25.80 11.58
N LYS A 6 -4.52 25.57 10.35
CA LYS A 6 -3.93 24.55 9.47
C LYS A 6 -2.54 25.03 9.06
N SER A 7 -1.52 24.51 9.74
CA SER A 7 -0.12 24.64 9.32
C SER A 7 0.04 24.02 7.93
N SER A 8 0.12 24.86 6.90
CA SER A 8 0.50 24.45 5.55
C SER A 8 1.97 24.03 5.58
N VAL A 9 2.21 22.73 5.74
CA VAL A 9 3.54 22.12 5.55
C VAL A 9 3.88 22.31 4.08
N SER A 10 4.80 23.23 3.77
CA SER A 10 5.22 23.49 2.39
C SER A 10 6.04 22.31 1.88
N SER A 11 5.66 21.78 0.72
CA SER A 11 6.26 20.60 0.08
C SER A 11 7.66 20.86 -0.50
N GLN A 12 8.42 21.83 0.01
CA GLN A 12 9.67 22.32 -0.61
C GLN A 12 10.96 22.00 0.18
N ASP A 13 10.91 21.41 1.38
CA ASP A 13 12.09 21.28 2.25
C ASP A 13 12.98 20.04 1.97
N THR A 14 12.78 19.32 0.87
CA THR A 14 13.55 18.09 0.57
C THR A 14 15.04 18.33 0.28
N THR A 15 15.43 19.57 -0.06
CA THR A 15 16.81 19.98 -0.37
C THR A 15 17.70 20.18 0.85
N ARG A 16 17.13 20.14 2.06
CA ARG A 16 17.82 20.49 3.30
C ARG A 16 18.41 19.30 4.05
N SER A 17 18.28 18.09 3.54
CA SER A 17 18.72 16.89 4.25
C SER A 17 19.74 16.09 3.45
N ILE A 18 20.72 15.52 4.14
CA ILE A 18 21.64 14.53 3.57
C ILE A 18 21.58 13.23 4.36
N LEU A 19 21.92 12.13 3.69
CA LEU A 19 22.03 10.82 4.29
C LEU A 19 23.50 10.43 4.40
N VAL A 20 23.99 10.30 5.63
CA VAL A 20 25.36 9.88 5.93
C VAL A 20 25.33 8.38 6.24
N THR A 21 26.22 7.61 5.62
CA THR A 21 26.26 6.15 5.77
C THR A 21 27.56 5.68 6.41
N LYS A 22 27.60 4.41 6.84
CA LYS A 22 28.74 3.80 7.55
C LYS A 22 29.08 4.53 8.86
N VAL A 23 28.08 5.06 9.56
CA VAL A 23 28.26 5.68 10.88
C VAL A 23 28.25 4.59 11.95
N SER A 24 29.18 4.67 12.91
CA SER A 24 29.25 3.73 14.03
C SER A 24 27.92 3.69 14.79
N LEU A 25 27.48 2.49 15.17
CA LEU A 25 26.29 2.30 16.02
C LEU A 25 26.55 2.68 17.48
N ALA A 26 27.81 2.74 17.91
CA ALA A 26 28.20 3.12 19.27
C ALA A 26 28.12 4.64 19.52
N LEU A 27 28.01 5.45 18.47
CA LEU A 27 27.87 6.89 18.58
C LEU A 27 26.40 7.28 18.70
N ASP A 28 26.06 7.90 19.82
CA ASP A 28 24.75 8.51 20.07
C ASP A 28 24.54 9.79 19.23
N GLU A 29 23.29 10.22 19.11
CA GLU A 29 22.91 11.36 18.27
C GLU A 29 23.53 12.68 18.77
N ASP A 30 23.66 12.88 20.08
CA ASP A 30 24.23 14.11 20.66
C ASP A 30 25.73 14.22 20.38
N THR A 31 26.46 13.10 20.49
CA THR A 31 27.88 13.05 20.16
C THR A 31 28.12 13.32 18.67
N ILE A 32 27.28 12.76 17.81
CA ILE A 32 27.33 13.03 16.36
C ILE A 32 27.02 14.51 16.09
N LEU A 33 25.96 15.04 16.69
CA LEU A 33 25.55 16.43 16.52
C LEU A 33 26.66 17.40 16.96
N ARG A 34 27.29 17.17 18.12
CA ARG A 34 28.43 17.98 18.60
C ARG A 34 29.60 17.94 17.62
N SER A 35 29.97 16.75 17.12
CA SER A 35 31.05 16.62 16.15
C SER A 35 30.76 17.34 14.84
N LEU A 36 29.52 17.28 14.37
CA LEU A 36 29.12 17.92 13.13
C LEU A 36 29.01 19.44 13.30
N ALA A 37 28.42 19.91 14.41
CA ALA A 37 28.26 21.32 14.72
C ALA A 37 29.60 22.09 14.79
N HIS A 38 30.70 21.40 15.12
CA HIS A 38 32.05 21.97 15.09
C HIS A 38 32.48 22.40 13.68
N ASN A 39 32.09 21.64 12.65
CA ASN A 39 32.51 21.86 11.27
C ASN A 39 31.44 22.54 10.41
N TYR A 40 30.18 22.51 10.85
CA TYR A 40 29.03 22.87 10.03
C TYR A 40 28.01 23.67 10.83
N VAL A 41 27.90 24.98 10.53
CA VAL A 41 27.11 25.94 11.32
C VAL A 41 25.60 25.84 11.06
N SER A 42 25.19 25.38 9.87
CA SER A 42 23.76 25.33 9.52
C SER A 42 23.07 24.02 9.89
N ILE A 43 23.65 23.15 10.72
CA ILE A 43 22.95 21.93 11.13
C ILE A 43 21.79 22.28 12.05
N GLU A 44 20.64 21.68 11.77
CA GLU A 44 19.42 21.82 12.54
C GLU A 44 19.17 20.59 13.39
N LYS A 45 19.28 19.40 12.80
CA LYS A 45 18.94 18.14 13.46
C LYS A 45 19.79 16.98 12.92
N VAL A 46 20.07 16.02 13.79
CA VAL A 46 20.57 14.71 13.43
C VAL A 46 19.53 13.67 13.86
N SER A 47 19.19 12.75 12.97
CA SER A 47 18.24 11.67 13.27
C SER A 47 18.84 10.32 12.84
N ARG A 48 18.94 9.37 13.77
CA ARG A 48 19.35 8.00 13.45
C ARG A 48 18.26 7.29 12.67
N ARG A 49 18.68 6.50 11.68
CA ARG A 49 17.77 5.64 10.92
C ARG A 49 17.69 4.28 11.58
N TYR A 50 16.52 3.67 11.47
CA TYR A 50 16.23 2.36 12.02
C TYR A 50 15.73 1.43 10.91
N SER A 51 15.99 0.13 11.09
CA SER A 51 15.45 -0.92 10.23
C SER A 51 13.95 -1.08 10.49
N ARG A 52 13.31 -1.93 9.68
CA ARG A 52 11.89 -2.28 9.87
C ARG A 52 11.62 -2.91 11.24
N ASP A 53 12.63 -3.57 11.82
CA ASP A 53 12.55 -4.26 13.10
C ASP A 53 12.92 -3.35 14.28
N GLY A 54 13.04 -2.04 14.04
CA GLY A 54 13.38 -1.05 15.06
C GLY A 54 14.85 -1.04 15.47
N GLN A 55 15.72 -1.79 14.78
CA GLN A 55 17.15 -1.81 15.09
C GLN A 55 17.88 -0.63 14.44
N PRO A 56 18.80 0.06 15.13
CA PRO A 56 19.54 1.16 14.54
C PRO A 56 20.40 0.66 13.37
N ILE A 57 20.38 1.39 12.26
CA ILE A 57 21.26 1.12 11.11
C ILE A 57 22.44 2.08 11.10
N GLY A 58 23.52 1.70 10.41
CA GLY A 58 24.73 2.52 10.25
C GLY A 58 24.52 3.71 9.30
N SER A 59 23.38 4.40 9.41
CA SER A 59 23.01 5.56 8.61
C SER A 59 22.26 6.57 9.46
N ILE A 60 22.55 7.85 9.23
CA ILE A 60 21.91 8.98 9.89
C ILE A 60 21.44 9.99 8.85
N GLN A 61 20.34 10.66 9.14
CA GLN A 61 19.87 11.82 8.41
C GLN A 61 20.38 13.08 9.12
N VAL A 62 20.92 14.02 8.37
CA VAL A 62 21.35 15.33 8.89
C VAL A 62 20.56 16.39 8.16
N ASP A 63 19.78 17.16 8.92
CA ASP A 63 18.95 18.25 8.43
C ASP A 63 19.68 19.59 8.65
N PHE A 64 19.59 20.47 7.66
CA PHE A 64 20.26 21.75 7.62
C PHE A 64 19.24 22.90 7.53
N LYS A 65 19.56 24.03 8.15
CA LYS A 65 18.80 25.28 8.09
C LYS A 65 18.83 25.94 6.70
N SER A 66 19.78 25.56 5.84
CA SER A 66 20.01 26.16 4.53
C SER A 66 20.37 25.10 3.50
N ASP A 67 19.90 25.30 2.28
CA ASP A 67 20.11 24.41 1.14
C ASP A 67 21.55 24.46 0.57
N GLN A 68 22.28 25.56 0.78
CA GLN A 68 23.60 25.73 0.16
C GLN A 68 24.67 24.79 0.73
N GLN A 69 24.61 24.54 2.04
CA GLN A 69 25.57 23.69 2.73
C GLN A 69 25.44 22.20 2.38
N PRO A 70 24.24 21.57 2.41
CA PRO A 70 24.09 20.18 2.00
C PRO A 70 24.52 19.96 0.55
N MET A 71 24.27 20.91 -0.37
CA MET A 71 24.74 20.80 -1.76
C MET A 71 26.26 20.72 -1.87
N LYS A 72 27.00 21.58 -1.15
CA LYS A 72 28.48 21.52 -1.10
C LYS A 72 28.98 20.20 -0.53
N ILE A 73 28.33 19.69 0.51
CA ILE A 73 28.70 18.41 1.15
C ILE A 73 28.42 17.24 0.20
N ILE A 74 27.29 17.27 -0.52
CA ILE A 74 26.95 16.26 -1.54
C ILE A 74 27.98 16.27 -2.68
N GLU A 75 28.37 17.45 -3.17
CA GLU A 75 29.41 17.60 -4.20
C GLU A 75 30.77 17.05 -3.74
N GLN A 76 31.12 17.25 -2.47
CA GLN A 76 32.33 16.68 -1.88
C GLN A 76 32.24 15.15 -1.70
N GLY A 77 31.04 14.60 -1.53
CA GLY A 77 30.79 13.17 -1.38
C GLY A 77 31.10 12.58 0.00
N TYR A 78 31.53 13.39 0.97
CA TYR A 78 31.78 12.95 2.34
C TYR A 78 31.60 14.06 3.39
N ILE A 79 31.49 13.65 4.65
CA ILE A 79 31.41 14.51 5.83
C ILE A 79 32.32 13.95 6.94
N PHE A 80 32.82 14.80 7.84
CA PHE A 80 33.63 14.34 8.98
C PHE A 80 32.78 14.18 10.25
N ILE A 81 32.86 13.00 10.87
CA ILE A 81 32.27 12.72 12.19
C ILE A 81 33.36 12.06 13.04
N ASP A 82 33.67 12.62 14.20
CA ASP A 82 34.70 12.14 15.11
C ASP A 82 36.07 11.92 14.40
N GLY A 83 36.46 12.91 13.58
CA GLY A 83 37.69 12.87 12.78
C GLY A 83 37.69 11.87 11.61
N LYS A 84 36.63 11.09 11.40
CA LYS A 84 36.53 10.08 10.34
C LYS A 84 35.68 10.57 9.18
N LYS A 85 36.09 10.22 7.96
CA LYS A 85 35.32 10.50 6.74
C LYS A 85 34.18 9.51 6.59
N HIS A 86 32.97 10.03 6.39
CA HIS A 86 31.77 9.24 6.13
C HIS A 86 31.16 9.62 4.78
N PRO A 87 30.83 8.63 3.93
CA PRO A 87 30.18 8.89 2.65
C PRO A 87 28.78 9.47 2.85
N VAL A 88 28.44 10.46 2.02
CA VAL A 88 27.15 11.15 2.03
C VAL A 88 26.44 11.00 0.69
N ARG A 89 25.12 11.12 0.71
CA ARG A 89 24.27 11.19 -0.48
C ARG A 89 23.09 12.12 -0.23
N ALA A 90 22.49 12.62 -1.30
CA ALA A 90 21.23 13.36 -1.22
C ALA A 90 20.17 12.51 -0.50
N TYR A 91 19.45 13.11 0.45
CA TYR A 91 18.30 12.47 1.06
C TYR A 91 17.10 12.62 0.12
N TRP A 92 16.47 11.50 -0.21
CA TRP A 92 15.24 11.46 -0.98
C TRP A 92 14.14 11.02 -0.02
N PRO A 93 13.24 11.92 0.39
CA PRO A 93 12.16 11.52 1.27
C PRO A 93 11.33 10.43 0.60
N LEU A 94 10.92 9.45 1.39
CA LEU A 94 9.99 8.44 0.93
C LEU A 94 8.61 9.10 0.76
N VAL A 95 8.31 9.56 -0.45
CA VAL A 95 7.02 10.13 -0.82
C VAL A 95 6.11 9.02 -1.33
N CYS A 96 4.91 8.94 -0.77
CA CYS A 96 3.88 8.04 -1.25
C CYS A 96 3.34 8.54 -2.60
N HIS A 97 3.56 7.79 -3.68
CA HIS A 97 3.09 8.17 -5.02
C HIS A 97 1.55 8.28 -5.16
N ARG A 98 0.77 7.78 -4.18
CA ARG A 98 -0.70 7.90 -4.21
C ARG A 98 -1.19 9.22 -3.63
N CYS A 99 -0.74 9.57 -2.43
CA CYS A 99 -1.24 10.76 -1.74
C CYS A 99 -0.23 11.92 -1.73
N GLN A 100 0.97 11.72 -2.29
CA GLN A 100 2.08 12.67 -2.29
C GLN A 100 2.50 13.14 -0.89
N GLN A 101 2.24 12.34 0.14
CA GLN A 101 2.68 12.60 1.52
C GLN A 101 3.88 11.71 1.85
N GLU A 102 4.77 12.23 2.70
CA GLU A 102 5.99 11.53 3.11
C GLU A 102 5.73 10.43 4.16
N GLY A 103 6.76 9.64 4.41
CA GLY A 103 6.84 8.74 5.57
C GLY A 103 6.24 7.34 5.36
N HIS A 104 5.65 7.06 4.21
CA HIS A 104 5.06 5.74 3.94
C HIS A 104 5.13 5.32 2.47
N TYR A 105 5.17 4.01 2.22
CA TYR A 105 5.00 3.45 0.89
C TYR A 105 3.53 3.48 0.48
N ALA A 106 3.23 3.53 -0.82
CA ALA A 106 1.84 3.55 -1.32
C ALA A 106 0.97 2.37 -0.88
N SER A 107 1.57 1.21 -0.63
CA SER A 107 0.88 0.04 -0.07
C SER A 107 0.43 0.24 1.38
N GLN A 108 1.03 1.19 2.09
CA GLN A 108 0.73 1.56 3.48
C GLN A 108 0.05 2.94 3.55
N CYS A 109 -0.46 3.44 2.41
CA CYS A 109 -1.09 4.75 2.40
C CYS A 109 -2.35 4.75 3.27
N PRO A 110 -2.50 5.67 4.23
CA PRO A 110 -3.73 5.77 5.01
C PRO A 110 -4.90 6.22 4.13
N LYS A 111 -4.62 6.87 3.00
CA LYS A 111 -5.61 7.19 1.95
C LYS A 111 -5.74 6.06 0.92
N ASN A 112 -5.30 4.83 1.23
CA ASN A 112 -5.48 3.70 0.33
C ASN A 112 -7.00 3.45 0.19
N PRO A 113 -7.59 3.62 -1.00
CA PRO A 113 -9.03 3.56 -1.18
C PRO A 113 -9.57 2.12 -1.19
N LEU A 114 -8.86 1.14 -0.63
CA LEU A 114 -9.57 -0.04 -0.11
C LEU A 114 -10.16 0.34 1.25
N THR A 115 -10.91 1.43 1.29
CA THR A 115 -11.84 1.70 2.37
C THR A 115 -12.86 0.56 2.36
N GLU A 116 -13.39 0.24 3.53
CA GLU A 116 -14.46 -0.75 3.67
C GLU A 116 -15.63 -0.45 2.72
N GLU A 117 -15.91 0.82 2.47
CA GLU A 117 -16.86 1.30 1.45
C GLU A 117 -16.56 0.78 0.05
N ARG A 118 -15.33 0.94 -0.47
CA ARG A 118 -14.99 0.45 -1.82
C ARG A 118 -14.94 -1.07 -1.89
N PHE A 119 -14.60 -1.73 -0.78
CA PHE A 119 -14.71 -3.18 -0.66
C PHE A 119 -16.18 -3.63 -0.75
N ASN A 120 -17.07 -2.93 -0.04
CA ASN A 120 -18.51 -3.19 -0.07
C ASN A 120 -19.11 -2.89 -1.44
N GLU A 121 -18.73 -1.80 -2.12
CA GLU A 121 -19.13 -1.51 -3.50
C GLU A 121 -18.72 -2.64 -4.46
N LEU A 122 -17.48 -3.13 -4.36
CA LEU A 122 -17.01 -4.26 -5.17
C LEU A 122 -17.78 -5.54 -4.87
N LEU A 123 -18.13 -5.77 -3.61
CA LEU A 123 -18.91 -6.92 -3.19
C LEU A 123 -20.36 -6.85 -3.70
N GLU A 124 -20.99 -5.68 -3.61
CA GLU A 124 -22.34 -5.42 -4.11
C GLU A 124 -22.41 -5.59 -5.63
N MET A 125 -21.46 -5.02 -6.37
CA MET A 125 -21.36 -5.25 -7.82
C MET A 125 -21.25 -6.73 -8.17
N GLN A 126 -20.51 -7.50 -7.38
CA GLN A 126 -20.36 -8.94 -7.60
C GLN A 126 -21.65 -9.71 -7.29
N GLN A 127 -22.35 -9.35 -6.21
CA GLN A 127 -23.64 -9.93 -5.86
C GLN A 127 -24.71 -9.64 -6.91
N GLU A 128 -24.75 -8.41 -7.44
CA GLU A 128 -25.69 -8.03 -8.50
C GLU A 128 -25.41 -8.79 -9.80
N GLN A 129 -24.14 -8.92 -10.20
CA GLN A 129 -23.76 -9.73 -11.35
C GLN A 129 -24.21 -11.20 -11.19
N PHE A 130 -24.06 -11.76 -9.99
CA PHE A 130 -24.56 -13.11 -9.70
C PHE A 130 -26.08 -13.21 -9.78
N ALA A 131 -26.80 -12.27 -9.17
CA ALA A 131 -28.26 -12.24 -9.18
C ALA A 131 -28.80 -12.16 -10.62
N ASN A 132 -28.21 -11.28 -11.45
CA ASN A 132 -28.57 -11.15 -12.86
C ASN A 132 -28.31 -12.43 -13.65
N MET A 133 -27.20 -13.11 -13.37
CA MET A 133 -26.90 -14.40 -13.98
C MET A 133 -27.92 -15.48 -13.58
N MET A 134 -28.30 -15.56 -12.30
CA MET A 134 -29.28 -16.52 -11.80
C MET A 134 -30.68 -16.26 -12.34
N ASN A 135 -31.12 -15.00 -12.42
CA ASN A 135 -32.40 -14.62 -13.01
C ASN A 135 -32.44 -14.99 -14.51
N SER A 136 -31.33 -14.76 -15.24
CA SER A 136 -31.23 -15.18 -16.65
C SER A 136 -31.33 -16.69 -16.81
N PHE A 137 -30.69 -17.45 -15.92
CA PHE A 137 -30.78 -18.90 -15.90
C PHE A 137 -32.22 -19.37 -15.64
N GLU A 138 -32.87 -18.83 -14.60
CA GLU A 138 -34.25 -19.20 -14.24
C GLU A 138 -35.24 -18.90 -15.37
N ALA A 139 -35.10 -17.75 -16.04
CA ALA A 139 -35.93 -17.40 -17.20
C ALA A 139 -35.78 -18.41 -18.35
N LYS A 140 -34.54 -18.82 -18.67
CA LYS A 140 -34.26 -19.85 -19.70
C LYS A 140 -34.84 -21.20 -19.31
N TRP A 141 -34.70 -21.59 -18.05
CA TRP A 141 -35.26 -22.83 -17.51
C TRP A 141 -36.79 -22.88 -17.64
N ASN A 142 -37.48 -21.82 -17.19
CA ASN A 142 -38.93 -21.74 -17.24
C ASN A 142 -39.49 -21.71 -18.68
N ALA A 143 -38.80 -21.02 -19.60
CA ALA A 143 -39.15 -21.05 -21.02
C ALA A 143 -39.05 -22.47 -21.60
N ARG A 144 -37.99 -23.21 -21.23
CA ARG A 144 -37.77 -24.59 -21.70
C ARG A 144 -38.79 -25.57 -21.11
N LEU A 145 -39.11 -25.45 -19.81
CA LEU A 145 -40.18 -26.23 -19.18
C LEU A 145 -41.53 -26.01 -19.88
N SER A 146 -41.81 -24.78 -20.32
CA SER A 146 -43.04 -24.45 -21.05
C SER A 146 -43.09 -25.12 -22.42
N GLN A 147 -41.96 -25.21 -23.13
CA GLN A 147 -41.86 -25.95 -24.42
C GLN A 147 -42.05 -27.46 -24.25
N LEU A 148 -41.60 -28.04 -23.15
CA LEU A 148 -41.79 -29.47 -22.86
C LEU A 148 -43.26 -29.78 -22.57
N LYS A 149 -43.98 -28.89 -21.87
CA LYS A 149 -45.40 -29.07 -21.57
C LYS A 149 -46.29 -29.06 -22.82
N THR A 150 -45.90 -28.34 -23.88
CA THR A 150 -46.66 -28.31 -25.14
C THR A 150 -46.33 -29.48 -26.07
N SER A 151 -45.22 -30.19 -25.82
CA SER A 151 -44.74 -31.29 -26.64
C SER A 151 -45.29 -32.63 -26.11
N SER A 152 -46.56 -32.92 -26.39
CA SER A 152 -47.30 -34.10 -25.93
C SER A 152 -46.87 -35.41 -26.58
N THR A 153 -45.63 -35.88 -26.36
CA THR A 153 -45.21 -37.26 -26.68
C THR A 153 -44.31 -37.84 -25.58
N ASN A 154 -44.57 -39.10 -25.19
CA ASN A 154 -44.03 -39.81 -24.02
C ASN A 154 -42.52 -40.13 -24.04
N SER A 155 -41.66 -39.32 -24.65
CA SER A 155 -40.20 -39.53 -24.65
C SER A 155 -39.47 -38.43 -23.87
N ASN A 156 -39.61 -38.46 -22.53
CA ASN A 156 -39.37 -37.28 -21.67
C ASN A 156 -38.02 -37.21 -20.92
N MET A 157 -37.13 -38.21 -21.03
CA MET A 157 -35.86 -38.20 -20.27
C MET A 157 -34.64 -37.75 -21.08
N GLU A 158 -34.53 -38.13 -22.36
CA GLU A 158 -33.39 -37.73 -23.20
C GLU A 158 -33.38 -36.22 -23.51
N GLN A 159 -34.54 -35.56 -23.46
CA GLN A 159 -34.65 -34.12 -23.65
C GLN A 159 -34.19 -33.28 -22.46
N LEU A 160 -34.02 -33.90 -21.27
CA LEU A 160 -33.54 -33.22 -20.05
C LEU A 160 -32.00 -33.20 -19.94
N VAL A 161 -31.30 -34.10 -20.63
CA VAL A 161 -29.83 -34.22 -20.60
C VAL A 161 -29.09 -32.95 -21.04
N PRO A 162 -29.51 -32.24 -22.11
CA PRO A 162 -28.89 -30.96 -22.47
C PRO A 162 -29.04 -29.91 -21.37
N ILE A 163 -30.15 -29.94 -20.64
CA ILE A 163 -30.48 -28.95 -19.62
C ILE A 163 -29.59 -29.12 -18.38
N PHE A 164 -29.32 -30.36 -17.97
CA PHE A 164 -28.36 -30.63 -16.91
C PHE A 164 -26.92 -30.26 -17.30
N LYS A 165 -26.55 -30.38 -18.59
CA LYS A 165 -25.24 -29.92 -19.08
C LYS A 165 -25.12 -28.40 -19.06
N ASP A 166 -26.18 -27.68 -19.43
CA ASP A 166 -26.21 -26.21 -19.36
C ASP A 166 -26.12 -25.73 -17.90
N LEU A 167 -26.85 -26.37 -16.97
CA LEU A 167 -26.77 -26.08 -15.53
C LEU A 167 -25.34 -26.28 -14.99
N ASN A 168 -24.72 -27.42 -15.30
CA ASN A 168 -23.36 -27.71 -14.88
C ASN A 168 -22.35 -26.70 -15.46
N THR A 169 -22.55 -26.27 -16.71
CA THR A 169 -21.69 -25.26 -17.36
C THR A 169 -21.83 -23.90 -16.67
N VAL A 170 -23.05 -23.46 -16.35
CA VAL A 170 -23.29 -22.22 -15.60
C VAL A 170 -22.66 -22.28 -14.21
N CYS A 171 -22.82 -23.40 -13.50
CA CYS A 171 -22.16 -23.61 -12.20
C CYS A 171 -20.63 -23.57 -12.33
N GLN A 172 -20.05 -24.24 -13.33
CA GLN A 172 -18.59 -24.23 -13.53
C GLN A 172 -18.04 -22.84 -13.87
N GLN A 173 -18.73 -22.08 -14.72
CA GLN A 173 -18.35 -20.70 -15.03
C GLN A 173 -18.39 -19.81 -13.79
N PHE A 174 -19.44 -19.96 -12.97
CA PHE A 174 -19.53 -19.27 -11.69
C PHE A 174 -18.39 -19.66 -10.74
N PHE A 175 -18.09 -20.95 -10.59
CA PHE A 175 -17.00 -21.40 -9.71
C PHE A 175 -15.62 -20.95 -10.21
N GLN A 176 -15.38 -20.91 -11.52
CA GLN A 176 -14.12 -20.40 -12.08
C GLN A 176 -13.96 -18.90 -11.84
N GLN A 177 -15.00 -18.12 -12.08
CA GLN A 177 -14.96 -16.66 -11.85
C GLN A 177 -14.83 -16.34 -10.36
N ASN A 178 -15.61 -16.99 -9.48
CA ASN A 178 -15.51 -16.75 -8.04
C ASN A 178 -14.27 -17.35 -7.39
N GLY A 179 -13.71 -18.44 -7.94
CA GLY A 179 -12.43 -18.97 -7.48
C GLY A 179 -11.32 -17.94 -7.66
N GLN A 180 -11.30 -17.22 -8.79
CA GLN A 180 -10.38 -16.11 -9.01
C GLN A 180 -10.66 -14.92 -8.07
N THR A 181 -11.93 -14.58 -7.86
CA THR A 181 -12.28 -13.46 -6.95
C THR A 181 -11.98 -13.79 -5.49
N GLN A 182 -12.21 -15.01 -5.01
CA GLN A 182 -11.85 -15.40 -3.65
C GLN A 182 -10.34 -15.41 -3.43
N GLN A 183 -9.54 -15.80 -4.42
CA GLN A 183 -8.08 -15.67 -4.35
C GLN A 183 -7.65 -14.19 -4.26
N GLN A 184 -8.30 -13.31 -5.02
CA GLN A 184 -8.04 -11.86 -4.95
C GLN A 184 -8.47 -11.27 -3.60
N LEU A 185 -9.68 -11.57 -3.11
CA LEU A 185 -10.19 -11.12 -1.82
C LEU A 185 -9.37 -11.68 -0.65
N GLY A 186 -8.95 -12.94 -0.70
CA GLY A 186 -8.05 -13.53 0.29
C GLY A 186 -6.68 -12.84 0.32
N SER A 187 -6.14 -12.45 -0.84
CA SER A 187 -4.90 -11.67 -0.91
C SER A 187 -5.05 -10.26 -0.33
N ILE A 188 -6.24 -9.65 -0.45
CA ILE A 188 -6.58 -8.36 0.13
C ILE A 188 -6.78 -8.48 1.65
N ALA A 189 -7.54 -9.47 2.12
CA ALA A 189 -7.79 -9.72 3.54
C ALA A 189 -6.49 -10.00 4.31
N ASN A 190 -5.59 -10.82 3.75
CA ASN A 190 -4.27 -11.07 4.34
C ASN A 190 -3.40 -9.79 4.39
N ARG A 191 -3.54 -8.89 3.41
CA ARG A 191 -2.88 -7.57 3.43
C ARG A 191 -3.46 -6.64 4.51
N VAL A 192 -4.77 -6.67 4.73
CA VAL A 192 -5.44 -5.86 5.77
C VAL A 192 -5.08 -6.36 7.17
N GLN A 193 -5.12 -7.68 7.41
CA GLN A 193 -4.75 -8.27 8.70
C GLN A 193 -3.26 -8.09 9.05
N GLY A 194 -2.38 -8.14 8.05
CA GLY A 194 -0.94 -7.85 8.24
C GLY A 194 -0.62 -6.38 8.54
N VAL A 195 -1.58 -5.46 8.32
CA VAL A 195 -1.47 -4.04 8.69
C VAL A 195 -1.99 -3.80 10.11
N GLN A 196 -3.07 -4.47 10.53
CA GLN A 196 -3.63 -4.29 11.89
C GLN A 196 -2.75 -4.87 13.01
N THR A 197 -2.07 -6.00 12.80
CA THR A 197 -1.17 -6.57 13.84
C THR A 197 0.06 -5.71 14.12
N LYS A 198 0.39 -4.74 13.25
CA LYS A 198 1.50 -3.80 13.45
C LYS A 198 1.11 -2.53 14.22
N SER A 199 -0.17 -2.25 14.37
CA SER A 199 -0.66 -1.06 15.09
C SER A 199 -0.82 -1.29 16.60
N ASN A 200 -0.83 -2.54 17.08
CA ASN A 200 -1.07 -2.88 18.49
C ASN A 200 0.21 -3.20 19.30
N ASN A 201 1.39 -3.09 18.69
CA ASN A 201 2.69 -3.32 19.34
C ASN A 201 3.55 -2.05 19.41
N GLN A 202 2.94 -0.87 19.37
CA GLN A 202 3.58 0.42 19.67
C GLN A 202 2.90 1.10 20.85
#